data_AF-A0A967AZ00-F1
#
_entry.id   AF-A0A967AZ00-F1
#
_cell.length_a   1.000
_cell.length_b   1.000
_cell.length_c   1.000
_cell.angle_alpha   90.00
_cell.angle_beta   90.00
_cell.angle_gamma   90.00
#
_symmetry.space_group_name_H-M   'P 1'
#
loop_
_entity.id
_entity.type
_entity.pdbx_description
1 polymer ?
#
loop_
_entity_poly.entity_id
_entity_poly.type
_entity_poly.pdbx_seq_one_letter_code
_entity_poly.pdbx_strand_id
1 'polypeptide(L)'
;MCSTSSASRTITRRWTVAQADSQRFGARLEEAVDQFGPLCAGIDPHEALLDAWGLSVDAEGLGEFADRCVEAYAGRVALVKPQAAFFERFGAAGVAVLERTLDALREADTLTLLDVKRGDIGSTMAAYASAHLGPQAPTHADAITVSPFLGFGSLDPALDLAEASGDGVFVLALTSNPEGGQVQHARGDDGRTVAESIIAAVTERNAGEGRFGDTGLVVGATTGKDIADLGLAEALAASRAPLLAPGLGAQGATADGIARAFGPAAGLVLPTSSRAILAAGPDLSALRDAVTRTAGEVAAALPQP
;
A
#
# COMPACT_ATOMS: atom_id res chain seq x y z
N MET A 1 -7.36 -7.31 64.63
CA MET A 1 -7.54 -5.93 64.10
C MET A 1 -6.16 -5.38 63.82
N CYS A 2 -5.73 -4.94 62.64
CA CYS A 2 -6.26 -5.01 61.29
C CYS A 2 -5.02 -5.16 60.38
N SER A 3 -5.11 -6.04 59.39
CA SER A 3 -4.14 -6.21 58.31
C SER A 3 -4.11 -4.97 57.40
N THR A 4 -2.96 -4.63 56.83
CA THR A 4 -2.82 -4.51 55.37
C THR A 4 -1.37 -4.37 54.93
N SER A 5 -0.95 -5.39 54.19
CA SER A 5 0.19 -5.44 53.28
C SER A 5 -0.07 -4.55 52.07
N SER A 6 0.95 -3.80 51.63
CA SER A 6 0.98 -3.13 50.32
C SER A 6 2.17 -3.71 49.54
N ALA A 7 1.87 -4.69 48.69
CA ALA A 7 2.83 -5.28 47.78
C ALA A 7 3.05 -4.36 46.58
N SER A 8 4.29 -3.88 46.44
CA SER A 8 4.80 -3.23 45.23
C SER A 8 4.71 -4.21 44.05
N ARG A 9 3.76 -3.99 43.13
CA ARG A 9 3.69 -4.71 41.86
C ARG A 9 4.56 -4.01 40.83
N THR A 10 5.83 -4.42 40.75
CA THR A 10 6.65 -4.22 39.56
C THR A 10 6.03 -5.04 38.43
N ILE A 11 5.36 -4.38 37.49
CA ILE A 11 4.91 -5.01 36.24
C ILE A 11 6.13 -5.09 35.34
N THR A 12 6.90 -6.17 35.47
CA THR A 12 7.82 -6.63 34.43
C THR A 12 6.96 -7.16 33.29
N ARG A 13 6.65 -6.32 32.30
CA ARG A 13 6.16 -6.80 31.00
C ARG A 13 7.29 -7.59 30.35
N ARG A 14 7.25 -8.92 30.53
CA ARG A 14 7.92 -9.84 29.62
C ARG A 14 7.22 -9.68 28.28
N TRP A 15 7.88 -8.97 27.37
CA TRP A 15 7.56 -9.04 25.95
C TRP A 15 7.92 -10.44 25.49
N THR A 16 6.95 -11.36 25.56
CA THR A 16 6.98 -12.54 24.71
C THR A 16 6.84 -12.00 23.31
N VAL A 17 7.89 -12.14 22.50
CA VAL A 17 7.83 -11.96 21.04
C VAL A 17 6.62 -12.77 20.59
N ALA A 18 5.52 -12.08 20.26
CA ALA A 18 4.45 -12.71 19.50
C ALA A 18 5.12 -13.26 18.25
N GLN A 19 4.96 -14.55 17.99
CA GLN A 19 5.49 -15.18 16.79
C GLN A 19 5.09 -14.28 15.61
N ALA A 20 6.08 -13.67 14.95
CA ALA A 20 5.85 -13.04 13.67
C ALA A 20 5.16 -14.11 12.82
N ASP A 21 3.96 -13.81 12.35
CA ASP A 21 3.23 -14.75 11.54
C ASP A 21 4.11 -15.07 10.33
N SER A 22 4.54 -16.33 10.20
CA SER A 22 5.54 -16.72 9.19
C SER A 22 4.97 -16.71 7.77
N GLN A 23 3.79 -16.12 7.61
CA GLN A 23 3.04 -16.11 6.38
C GLN A 23 3.50 -14.96 5.48
N ARG A 24 3.79 -15.32 4.24
CA ARG A 24 4.17 -14.40 3.17
C ARG A 24 3.11 -13.32 2.95
N PHE A 25 3.53 -12.11 2.62
CA PHE A 25 2.64 -10.97 2.36
C PHE A 25 1.54 -11.29 1.34
N GLY A 26 1.88 -11.94 0.22
CA GLY A 26 0.92 -12.30 -0.82
C GLY A 26 -0.20 -13.19 -0.32
N ALA A 27 0.08 -14.12 0.59
CA ALA A 27 -0.92 -15.00 1.18
C ALA A 27 -1.81 -14.25 2.19
N ARG A 28 -1.23 -13.38 3.03
CA ARG A 28 -2.00 -12.52 3.93
C ARG A 28 -2.91 -11.56 3.15
N LEU A 29 -2.40 -11.01 2.05
CA LEU A 29 -3.17 -10.15 1.15
C LEU A 29 -4.30 -10.93 0.46
N GLU A 30 -4.06 -12.17 0.04
CA GLU A 30 -5.09 -13.05 -0.52
C GLU A 30 -6.26 -13.22 0.46
N GLU A 31 -5.96 -13.56 1.71
CA GLU A 31 -6.97 -13.69 2.78
C GLU A 31 -7.71 -12.37 3.04
N ALA A 32 -6.98 -11.25 3.12
CA ALA A 32 -7.58 -9.94 3.34
C ALA A 32 -8.51 -9.52 2.18
N VAL A 33 -8.12 -9.80 0.93
CA VAL A 33 -8.94 -9.54 -0.26
C VAL A 33 -10.18 -10.43 -0.27
N ASP A 34 -10.06 -11.71 0.09
CA ASP A 34 -11.20 -12.63 0.16
C ASP A 34 -12.20 -12.20 1.24
N GLN A 35 -11.72 -11.65 2.35
CA GLN A 35 -12.56 -11.23 3.47
C GLN A 35 -13.18 -9.84 3.28
N PHE A 36 -12.42 -8.86 2.79
CA PHE A 36 -12.80 -7.44 2.79
C PHE A 36 -12.97 -6.85 1.38
N GLY A 37 -12.68 -7.62 0.33
CA GLY A 37 -12.65 -7.15 -1.05
C GLY A 37 -11.35 -6.40 -1.40
N PRO A 38 -11.05 -6.18 -2.70
CA PRO A 38 -9.73 -5.73 -3.15
C PRO A 38 -9.49 -4.22 -3.02
N LEU A 39 -10.33 -3.50 -2.27
CA LEU A 39 -10.18 -2.06 -2.10
C LEU A 39 -8.93 -1.73 -1.29
N CYS A 40 -8.10 -0.85 -1.83
CA CYS A 40 -7.02 -0.19 -1.09
C CYS A 40 -7.45 1.25 -0.72
N ALA A 41 -7.60 1.54 0.57
CA ALA A 41 -8.00 2.86 1.06
C ALA A 41 -6.77 3.75 1.36
N GLY A 42 -6.74 4.98 0.83
CA GLY A 42 -5.64 5.92 1.08
C GLY A 42 -5.81 6.75 2.34
N ILE A 43 -4.68 7.09 2.97
CA ILE A 43 -4.58 8.15 3.99
C ILE A 43 -3.66 9.24 3.43
N ASP A 44 -4.28 10.27 2.86
CA ASP A 44 -3.59 11.37 2.16
C ASP A 44 -3.99 12.75 2.73
N PRO A 45 -3.50 13.13 3.93
CA PRO A 45 -3.86 14.36 4.66
C PRO A 45 -3.24 15.63 4.06
N HIS A 46 -3.53 15.90 2.77
CA HIS A 46 -3.16 17.14 2.14
C HIS A 46 -3.92 18.32 2.76
N GLU A 47 -3.32 19.51 2.72
CA GLU A 47 -3.82 20.72 3.39
C GLU A 47 -5.32 20.98 3.15
N ALA A 48 -5.77 20.95 1.89
CA ALA A 48 -7.18 21.16 1.58
C ALA A 48 -8.16 20.15 2.22
N LEU A 49 -7.71 18.92 2.53
CA LEU A 49 -8.53 17.93 3.25
C LEU A 49 -8.55 18.21 4.76
N LEU A 50 -7.41 18.62 5.34
CA LEU A 50 -7.37 19.06 6.74
C LEU A 50 -8.31 20.26 6.95
N ASP A 51 -8.25 21.26 6.06
CA ASP A 51 -9.14 22.42 6.08
C ASP A 51 -10.61 22.03 5.92
N ALA A 52 -10.92 21.13 4.97
CA ALA A 52 -12.28 20.64 4.74
C ALA A 52 -12.84 19.88 5.95
N TRP A 53 -11.98 19.24 6.73
CA TRP A 53 -12.33 18.54 7.97
C TRP A 53 -12.38 19.48 9.18
N GLY A 54 -12.02 20.75 9.01
CA GLY A 54 -11.93 21.74 10.10
C GLY A 54 -10.77 21.48 11.06
N LEU A 55 -9.72 20.81 10.61
CA LEU A 55 -8.53 20.47 11.38
C LEU A 55 -7.41 21.50 11.15
N SER A 56 -6.52 21.66 12.12
CA SER A 56 -5.33 22.50 11.98
C SER A 56 -4.34 21.93 10.96
N VAL A 57 -3.62 22.81 10.27
CA VAL A 57 -2.54 22.42 9.33
C VAL A 57 -1.23 22.28 10.09
N ASP A 58 -1.19 21.33 11.02
CA ASP A 58 -0.03 20.97 11.83
C ASP A 58 -0.06 19.47 12.20
N ALA A 59 0.88 19.03 13.03
CA ALA A 59 0.98 17.63 13.45
C ALA A 59 -0.20 17.16 14.32
N GLU A 60 -0.91 18.07 14.99
CA GLU A 60 -2.09 17.74 15.80
C GLU A 60 -3.28 17.43 14.89
N GLY A 61 -3.58 18.32 13.94
CA GLY A 61 -4.62 18.07 12.94
C GLY A 61 -4.30 16.88 12.03
N LEU A 62 -3.03 16.66 11.68
CA LEU A 62 -2.59 15.44 11.01
C LEU A 62 -2.92 14.18 11.84
N GLY A 63 -2.64 14.21 13.14
CA GLY A 63 -2.91 13.11 14.07
C GLY A 63 -4.39 12.78 14.11
N GLU A 64 -5.23 13.79 14.33
CA GLU A 64 -6.69 13.61 14.38
C GLU A 64 -7.25 13.09 13.05
N PHE A 65 -6.73 13.57 11.92
CA PHE A 65 -7.11 13.05 10.60
C PHE A 65 -6.77 11.55 10.47
N ALA A 66 -5.54 11.18 10.83
CA ALA A 66 -5.06 9.81 10.73
C ALA A 66 -5.84 8.88 11.66
N ASP A 67 -6.07 9.26 12.92
CA ASP A 67 -6.83 8.47 13.90
C ASP A 67 -8.26 8.18 13.43
N ARG A 68 -8.94 9.19 12.88
CA ARG A 68 -10.28 9.02 12.28
C ARG A 68 -10.27 8.08 11.08
N CYS A 69 -9.22 8.12 10.24
CA CYS A 69 -9.06 7.19 9.13
C CYS A 69 -8.85 5.75 9.63
N VAL A 70 -7.98 5.55 10.62
CA VAL A 70 -7.76 4.23 11.23
C VAL A 70 -9.08 3.67 11.75
N GLU A 71 -9.84 4.45 12.52
CA GLU A 71 -11.14 4.00 13.07
C GLU A 71 -12.20 3.71 11.98
N ALA A 72 -12.15 4.44 10.87
CA ALA A 72 -13.05 4.22 9.75
C ALA A 72 -12.67 3.00 8.88
N TYR A 73 -11.38 2.67 8.77
CA TYR A 73 -10.88 1.67 7.83
C TYR A 73 -10.63 0.30 8.46
N ALA A 74 -10.24 0.27 9.74
CA ALA A 74 -9.94 -0.96 10.47
C ALA A 74 -11.04 -2.02 10.31
N GLY A 75 -10.63 -3.21 9.86
CA GLY A 75 -11.51 -4.36 9.63
C GLY A 75 -12.59 -4.16 8.55
N ARG A 76 -12.39 -3.24 7.59
CA ARG A 76 -13.34 -2.95 6.50
C ARG A 76 -12.74 -2.95 5.10
N VAL A 77 -11.42 -2.92 4.99
CA VAL A 77 -10.69 -2.91 3.71
C VAL A 77 -9.52 -3.87 3.80
N ALA A 78 -9.14 -4.47 2.68
CA ALA A 78 -8.02 -5.40 2.64
C ALA A 78 -6.68 -4.70 2.89
N LEU A 79 -6.54 -3.44 2.47
CA LEU A 79 -5.27 -2.73 2.49
C LEU A 79 -5.47 -1.23 2.74
N VAL A 80 -4.68 -0.64 3.63
CA VAL A 80 -4.62 0.81 3.85
C VAL A 80 -3.28 1.35 3.37
N LYS A 81 -3.29 2.47 2.64
CA LYS A 81 -2.10 3.03 1.99
C LYS A 81 -1.82 4.48 2.38
N PRO A 82 -1.14 4.73 3.52
CA PRO A 82 -0.66 6.06 3.86
C PRO A 82 0.36 6.57 2.82
N GLN A 83 0.26 7.85 2.44
CA GLN A 83 1.26 8.51 1.60
C GLN A 83 2.23 9.32 2.48
N ALA A 84 3.46 8.80 2.61
CA ALA A 84 4.46 9.32 3.53
C ALA A 84 4.74 10.82 3.37
N ALA A 85 4.72 11.34 2.14
CA ALA A 85 4.98 12.76 1.88
C ALA A 85 4.05 13.72 2.67
N PHE A 86 2.80 13.33 2.92
CA PHE A 86 1.85 14.16 3.67
C PHE A 86 2.09 14.15 5.18
N PHE A 87 2.85 13.18 5.68
CA PHE A 87 3.33 13.12 7.06
C PHE A 87 4.71 13.82 7.17
N GLU A 88 5.63 13.50 6.25
CA GLU A 88 7.00 14.02 6.21
C GLU A 88 7.06 15.56 6.17
N ARG A 89 6.09 16.22 5.53
CA ARG A 89 6.03 17.70 5.47
C ARG A 89 5.94 18.38 6.84
N PHE A 90 5.54 17.66 7.88
CA PHE A 90 5.49 18.13 9.27
C PHE A 90 6.73 17.74 10.09
N GLY A 91 7.79 17.27 9.42
CA GLY A 91 9.05 16.87 10.06
C GLY A 91 8.89 15.69 11.01
N ALA A 92 9.71 15.66 12.06
CA ALA A 92 9.74 14.56 13.02
C ALA A 92 8.39 14.31 13.71
N ALA A 93 7.61 15.36 13.97
CA ALA A 93 6.28 15.21 14.57
C ALA A 93 5.30 14.49 13.63
N GLY A 94 5.37 14.76 12.32
CA GLY A 94 4.57 14.05 11.33
C GLY A 94 4.99 12.61 11.14
N VAL A 95 6.29 12.32 11.16
CA VAL A 95 6.81 10.94 11.16
C VAL A 95 6.32 10.19 12.39
N ALA A 96 6.33 10.79 13.58
CA ALA A 96 5.78 10.16 14.78
C ALA A 96 4.27 9.88 14.68
N VAL A 97 3.50 10.69 13.95
CA VAL A 97 2.09 10.37 13.65
C VAL A 97 2.01 9.18 12.70
N LEU A 98 2.85 9.10 11.68
CA LEU A 98 2.89 7.96 10.75
C LEU A 98 3.21 6.65 11.47
N GLU A 99 4.21 6.64 12.36
CA GLU A 99 4.56 5.49 13.20
C GLU A 99 3.33 4.96 13.96
N ARG A 100 2.66 5.84 14.73
CA ARG A 100 1.45 5.47 15.48
C ARG A 100 0.29 5.04 14.59
N THR A 101 0.15 5.62 13.39
CA THR A 101 -0.90 5.26 12.43
C THR A 101 -0.71 3.83 11.93
N LEU A 102 0.52 3.47 11.56
CA LEU A 102 0.87 2.12 11.11
C LEU A 102 0.70 1.10 12.25
N ASP A 103 1.13 1.46 13.46
CA ASP A 103 0.95 0.61 14.65
C ASP A 103 -0.52 0.35 14.95
N ALA A 104 -1.37 1.37 14.92
CA ALA A 104 -2.79 1.22 15.18
C ALA A 104 -3.52 0.37 14.12
N LEU A 105 -3.12 0.47 12.84
CA LEU A 105 -3.65 -0.40 11.77
C LEU A 105 -3.22 -1.85 11.96
N ARG A 106 -1.97 -2.08 12.36
CA ARG A 106 -1.44 -3.43 12.65
C ARG A 106 -2.13 -4.05 13.87
N GLU A 107 -2.32 -3.30 14.95
CA GLU A 107 -3.08 -3.74 16.14
C GLU A 107 -4.54 -4.09 15.80
N ALA A 108 -5.09 -3.48 14.76
CA ALA A 108 -6.42 -3.75 14.24
C ALA A 108 -6.45 -4.80 13.12
N ASP A 109 -5.35 -5.54 12.90
CA ASP A 109 -5.22 -6.61 11.92
C ASP A 109 -5.59 -6.17 10.48
N THR A 110 -5.18 -4.95 10.11
CA THR A 110 -5.42 -4.35 8.81
C THR A 110 -4.10 -4.13 8.09
N LEU A 111 -3.91 -4.77 6.92
CA LEU A 111 -2.67 -4.67 6.17
C LEU A 111 -2.37 -3.24 5.73
N THR A 112 -1.09 -2.90 5.70
CA THR A 112 -0.59 -1.58 5.35
C THR A 112 0.36 -1.61 4.15
N LEU A 113 0.18 -0.67 3.22
CA LEU A 113 1.12 -0.39 2.14
C LEU A 113 1.62 1.05 2.30
N LEU A 114 2.83 1.23 2.81
CA LEU A 114 3.40 2.55 2.96
C LEU A 114 3.94 3.07 1.62
N ASP A 115 3.32 4.13 1.12
CA ASP A 115 3.63 4.68 -0.19
C ASP A 115 4.78 5.70 -0.14
N VAL A 116 6.01 5.20 -0.04
CA VAL A 116 7.27 5.97 0.13
C VAL A 116 8.11 6.16 -1.14
N LYS A 117 7.88 5.33 -2.18
CA LYS A 117 8.55 5.37 -3.50
C LYS A 117 10.08 5.49 -3.42
N ARG A 118 10.71 4.85 -2.43
CA ARG A 118 12.17 4.92 -2.23
C ARG A 118 12.91 4.18 -3.36
N GLY A 119 14.13 4.61 -3.65
CA GLY A 119 15.01 3.95 -4.61
C GLY A 119 16.43 4.46 -4.41
N ASP A 120 17.34 3.55 -4.10
CA ASP A 120 18.77 3.82 -3.91
C ASP A 120 19.56 2.54 -4.20
N ILE A 121 20.86 2.52 -3.95
CA ILE A 121 21.74 1.37 -4.18
C ILE A 121 22.34 0.83 -2.88
N GLY A 122 22.58 -0.49 -2.85
CA GLY A 122 23.39 -1.16 -1.83
C GLY A 122 23.00 -0.81 -0.39
N SER A 123 23.96 -0.32 0.39
CA SER A 123 23.75 -0.01 1.81
C SER A 123 22.70 1.08 2.06
N THR A 124 22.50 2.01 1.12
CA THR A 124 21.48 3.06 1.28
C THR A 124 20.09 2.49 1.04
N MET A 125 19.93 1.60 0.06
CA MET A 125 18.66 0.89 -0.13
C MET A 125 18.35 0.00 1.08
N ALA A 126 19.38 -0.64 1.67
CA ALA A 126 19.22 -1.40 2.91
C ALA A 126 18.79 -0.52 4.09
N ALA A 127 19.30 0.71 4.19
CA ALA A 127 18.87 1.67 5.22
C ALA A 127 17.39 2.04 5.04
N TYR A 128 16.96 2.36 3.81
CA TYR A 128 15.54 2.59 3.52
C TYR A 128 14.66 1.38 3.83
N ALA A 129 15.11 0.17 3.48
CA ALA A 129 14.41 -1.07 3.81
C ALA A 129 14.24 -1.20 5.34
N SER A 130 15.33 -1.06 6.10
CA SER A 130 15.29 -1.17 7.57
C SER A 130 14.46 -0.09 8.28
N ALA A 131 14.15 1.02 7.61
CA ALA A 131 13.29 2.07 8.15
C ALA A 131 11.80 1.72 8.08
N HIS A 132 11.41 0.82 7.17
CA HIS A 132 10.01 0.57 6.82
C HIS A 132 9.59 -0.91 6.81
N LEU A 133 10.53 -1.84 6.69
CA LEU A 133 10.29 -3.28 6.57
C LEU A 133 10.89 -4.02 7.77
N GLY A 134 10.18 -5.06 8.19
CA GLY A 134 10.53 -5.90 9.32
C GLY A 134 10.08 -5.34 10.67
N PRO A 135 9.92 -6.21 11.68
CA PRO A 135 9.26 -5.88 12.94
C PRO A 135 10.04 -4.91 13.85
N GLN A 136 11.26 -4.51 13.46
CA GLN A 136 12.08 -3.54 14.18
C GLN A 136 12.10 -2.17 13.49
N ALA A 137 11.49 -2.04 12.32
CA ALA A 137 11.41 -0.77 11.61
C ALA A 137 10.54 0.23 12.40
N PRO A 138 10.97 1.49 12.57
CA PRO A 138 10.17 2.50 13.27
C PRO A 138 8.83 2.75 12.57
N THR A 139 8.84 2.74 11.23
CA THR A 139 7.62 2.85 10.41
C THR A 139 7.33 1.53 9.71
N HIS A 140 7.30 0.42 10.48
CA HIS A 140 7.01 -0.91 9.93
C HIS A 140 5.64 -0.93 9.23
N ALA A 141 5.65 -1.23 7.94
CA ALA A 141 4.46 -1.50 7.13
C ALA A 141 4.54 -2.90 6.52
N ASP A 142 3.39 -3.51 6.25
CA ASP A 142 3.33 -4.85 5.65
C ASP A 142 3.86 -4.86 4.22
N ALA A 143 3.86 -3.71 3.54
CA ALA A 143 4.55 -3.51 2.28
C ALA A 143 4.95 -2.05 2.07
N ILE A 144 5.89 -1.81 1.15
CA ILE A 144 6.29 -0.46 0.73
C ILE A 144 6.27 -0.28 -0.80
N THR A 145 6.12 0.95 -1.28
CA THR A 145 6.37 1.27 -2.70
C THR A 145 7.84 1.64 -2.95
N VAL A 146 8.41 1.22 -4.08
CA VAL A 146 9.80 1.50 -4.48
C VAL A 146 9.93 1.91 -5.96
N SER A 147 10.91 2.76 -6.26
CA SER A 147 11.21 3.25 -7.61
C SER A 147 12.41 2.51 -8.21
N PRO A 148 12.26 1.79 -9.33
CA PRO A 148 13.34 1.00 -9.93
C PRO A 148 14.23 1.82 -10.89
N PHE A 149 14.24 3.15 -10.80
CA PHE A 149 14.97 4.02 -11.74
C PHE A 149 16.47 3.67 -11.84
N LEU A 150 17.07 3.21 -10.75
CA LEU A 150 18.48 2.81 -10.67
C LEU A 150 18.72 1.35 -11.14
N GLY A 151 17.70 0.72 -11.74
CA GLY A 151 17.68 -0.67 -12.16
C GLY A 151 17.00 -1.57 -11.12
N PHE A 152 16.30 -2.61 -11.57
CA PHE A 152 15.54 -3.51 -10.68
C PHE A 152 16.41 -4.15 -9.59
N GLY A 153 17.60 -4.65 -9.95
CA GLY A 153 18.54 -5.24 -8.98
C GLY A 153 19.10 -4.28 -7.93
N SER A 154 18.96 -2.95 -8.11
CA SER A 154 19.29 -2.01 -7.03
C SER A 154 18.39 -2.16 -5.81
N LEU A 155 17.19 -2.75 -6.01
CA LEU A 155 16.17 -2.94 -4.99
C LEU A 155 16.35 -4.22 -4.19
N ASP A 156 17.30 -5.10 -4.55
CA ASP A 156 17.54 -6.38 -3.88
C ASP A 156 17.59 -6.26 -2.34
N PRO A 157 18.26 -5.26 -1.73
CA PRO A 157 18.25 -5.13 -0.27
C PRO A 157 16.86 -4.96 0.36
N ALA A 158 15.92 -4.31 -0.34
CA ALA A 158 14.55 -4.16 0.13
C ALA A 158 13.69 -5.40 -0.16
N LEU A 159 13.86 -5.99 -1.34
CA LEU A 159 13.14 -7.20 -1.72
C LEU A 159 13.51 -8.38 -0.80
N ASP A 160 14.79 -8.54 -0.50
CA ASP A 160 15.29 -9.63 0.35
C ASP A 160 14.90 -9.43 1.82
N LEU A 161 14.90 -8.20 2.33
CA LEU A 161 14.44 -7.92 3.69
C LEU A 161 12.92 -8.14 3.83
N ALA A 162 12.14 -7.74 2.82
CA ALA A 162 10.70 -7.97 2.80
C ALA A 162 10.40 -9.48 2.84
N GLU A 163 11.03 -10.26 1.97
CA GLU A 163 10.88 -11.71 1.94
C GLU A 163 11.26 -12.35 3.28
N ALA A 164 12.39 -11.95 3.87
CA ALA A 164 12.83 -12.47 5.18
C ALA A 164 11.88 -12.12 6.34
N SER A 165 11.12 -11.03 6.21
CA SER A 165 10.19 -10.54 7.24
C SER A 165 8.74 -10.94 6.98
N GLY A 166 8.45 -11.57 5.85
CA GLY A 166 7.07 -11.83 5.40
C GLY A 166 6.32 -10.59 4.92
N ASP A 167 7.02 -9.48 4.65
CA ASP A 167 6.48 -8.22 4.12
C ASP A 167 6.53 -8.22 2.57
N GLY A 168 5.94 -7.20 1.95
CA GLY A 168 5.86 -7.04 0.49
C GLY A 168 6.52 -5.76 -0.05
N VAL A 169 6.68 -5.70 -1.38
CA VAL A 169 7.24 -4.53 -2.08
C VAL A 169 6.47 -4.27 -3.37
N PHE A 170 6.05 -3.04 -3.61
CA PHE A 170 5.36 -2.63 -4.83
C PHE A 170 6.25 -1.75 -5.69
N VAL A 171 6.64 -2.27 -6.87
CA VAL A 171 7.59 -1.61 -7.77
C VAL A 171 6.85 -0.72 -8.76
N LEU A 172 7.27 0.52 -8.93
CA LEU A 172 6.71 1.42 -9.95
C LEU A 172 6.98 0.86 -11.36
N ALA A 173 5.93 0.64 -12.15
CA ALA A 173 6.06 0.12 -13.52
C ALA A 173 5.41 1.04 -14.57
N LEU A 174 4.14 1.40 -14.39
CA LEU A 174 3.40 2.19 -15.37
C LEU A 174 2.46 3.18 -14.65
N THR A 175 2.80 4.46 -14.62
CA THR A 175 2.03 5.46 -13.85
C THR A 175 1.16 6.33 -14.76
N SER A 176 0.05 6.82 -14.23
CA SER A 176 -0.97 7.55 -15.00
C SER A 176 -0.67 9.03 -15.25
N ASN A 177 0.45 9.57 -14.74
CA ASN A 177 0.78 10.97 -14.95
C ASN A 177 1.23 11.22 -16.41
N PRO A 178 1.00 12.43 -16.96
CA PRO A 178 1.29 12.73 -18.37
C PRO A 178 2.73 12.45 -18.82
N GLU A 179 3.68 12.56 -17.90
CA GLU A 179 5.11 12.38 -18.16
C GLU A 179 5.58 10.94 -17.98
N GLY A 180 4.75 10.03 -17.45
CA GLY A 180 5.16 8.66 -17.08
C GLY A 180 5.81 7.91 -18.24
N GLY A 181 5.21 8.01 -19.43
CA GLY A 181 5.69 7.36 -20.64
C GLY A 181 7.10 7.79 -21.11
N GLN A 182 7.62 8.95 -20.67
CA GLN A 182 8.95 9.41 -21.08
C GLN A 182 10.06 8.43 -20.71
N VAL A 183 9.95 7.79 -19.55
CA VAL A 183 10.88 6.76 -19.09
C VAL A 183 10.28 5.37 -19.26
N GLN A 184 9.01 5.19 -18.88
CA GLN A 184 8.38 3.87 -18.79
C GLN A 184 8.24 3.19 -20.16
N HIS A 185 8.06 3.98 -21.23
CA HIS A 185 7.91 3.46 -22.60
C HIS A 185 9.24 3.44 -23.38
N ALA A 186 10.34 3.90 -22.80
CA ALA A 186 11.66 3.81 -23.42
C ALA A 186 12.01 2.34 -23.66
N ARG A 187 12.60 2.02 -24.81
CA ARG A 187 12.95 0.65 -25.20
C ARG A 187 14.44 0.40 -25.05
N GLY A 188 14.79 -0.76 -24.50
CA GLY A 188 16.16 -1.27 -24.48
C GLY A 188 16.57 -1.90 -25.81
N ASP A 189 17.81 -2.39 -25.87
CA ASP A 189 18.38 -3.03 -27.07
C ASP A 189 17.65 -4.33 -27.46
N ASP A 190 17.01 -4.99 -26.50
CA ASP A 190 16.18 -6.17 -26.70
C ASP A 190 14.76 -5.86 -27.20
N GLY A 191 14.46 -4.57 -27.40
CA GLY A 191 13.18 -4.07 -27.86
C GLY A 191 12.10 -3.97 -26.77
N ARG A 192 12.33 -4.46 -25.55
CA ARG A 192 11.35 -4.35 -24.46
C ARG A 192 11.30 -2.94 -23.92
N THR A 193 10.12 -2.52 -23.46
CA THR A 193 10.03 -1.25 -22.72
C THR A 193 10.60 -1.38 -21.31
N VAL A 194 10.92 -0.26 -20.66
CA VAL A 194 11.28 -0.24 -19.23
C VAL A 194 10.15 -0.86 -18.40
N ALA A 195 8.89 -0.48 -18.64
CA ALA A 195 7.74 -1.05 -17.93
C ALA A 195 7.64 -2.57 -18.09
N GLU A 196 7.78 -3.08 -19.32
CA GLU A 196 7.78 -4.51 -19.62
C GLU A 196 8.94 -5.25 -18.92
N SER A 197 10.12 -4.63 -18.86
CA SER A 197 11.28 -5.20 -18.18
C SER A 197 11.06 -5.31 -16.67
N ILE A 198 10.43 -4.31 -16.05
CA ILE A 198 10.04 -4.36 -14.63
C ILE A 198 8.98 -5.43 -14.37
N ILE A 199 7.96 -5.52 -15.23
CA ILE A 199 6.93 -6.57 -15.12
C ILE A 199 7.58 -7.95 -15.19
N ALA A 200 8.46 -8.19 -16.17
CA ALA A 200 9.15 -9.47 -16.32
C ALA A 200 10.00 -9.85 -15.09
N ALA A 201 10.73 -8.89 -14.52
CA ALA A 201 11.54 -9.13 -13.32
C ALA A 201 10.68 -9.45 -12.08
N VAL A 202 9.55 -8.77 -11.92
CA VAL A 202 8.57 -9.08 -10.86
C VAL A 202 7.93 -10.45 -11.08
N THR A 203 7.57 -10.80 -12.33
CA THR A 203 7.04 -12.13 -12.68
C THR A 203 8.01 -13.25 -12.28
N GLU A 204 9.31 -13.07 -12.57
CA GLU A 204 10.34 -14.04 -12.19
C GLU A 204 10.44 -14.18 -10.66
N ARG A 205 10.45 -13.06 -9.93
CA ARG A 205 10.52 -13.09 -8.47
C ARG A 205 9.26 -13.69 -7.83
N ASN A 206 8.11 -13.51 -8.44
CA ASN A 206 6.85 -14.11 -8.03
C ASN A 206 6.64 -15.53 -8.57
N ALA A 207 7.66 -16.22 -9.08
CA ALA A 207 7.52 -17.62 -9.46
C ALA A 207 7.06 -18.48 -8.24
N GLY A 208 6.13 -19.42 -8.46
CA GLY A 208 5.61 -20.30 -7.41
C GLY A 208 4.09 -20.47 -7.44
N GLU A 209 3.52 -20.77 -6.28
CA GLU A 209 2.08 -21.08 -6.09
C GLU A 209 1.36 -19.99 -5.26
N GLY A 210 0.03 -19.92 -5.38
CA GLY A 210 -0.84 -18.92 -4.74
C GLY A 210 -1.34 -17.83 -5.72
N ARG A 211 -2.35 -17.05 -5.34
CA ARG A 211 -2.88 -15.99 -6.22
C ARG A 211 -1.94 -14.80 -6.32
N PHE A 212 -1.45 -14.32 -5.18
CA PHE A 212 -0.54 -13.18 -5.09
C PHE A 212 0.87 -13.61 -4.71
N GLY A 213 1.87 -13.05 -5.41
CA GLY A 213 3.24 -13.00 -4.93
C GLY A 213 3.47 -11.84 -3.95
N ASP A 214 4.66 -11.76 -3.36
CA ASP A 214 5.01 -10.73 -2.37
C ASP A 214 5.51 -9.43 -3.02
N THR A 215 5.90 -9.49 -4.30
CA THR A 215 6.33 -8.32 -5.06
C THR A 215 5.18 -7.85 -5.96
N GLY A 216 4.58 -6.72 -5.61
CA GLY A 216 3.54 -6.06 -6.39
C GLY A 216 4.08 -5.10 -7.45
N LEU A 217 3.16 -4.59 -8.27
CA LEU A 217 3.43 -3.55 -9.26
C LEU A 217 2.51 -2.36 -9.00
N VAL A 218 3.02 -1.14 -9.22
CA VAL A 218 2.18 0.05 -9.31
C VAL A 218 1.89 0.32 -10.79
N VAL A 219 0.61 0.17 -11.14
CA VAL A 219 0.07 0.33 -12.51
C VAL A 219 -1.16 1.26 -12.43
N GLY A 220 -1.09 2.45 -13.01
CA GLY A 220 -2.12 3.48 -12.85
C GLY A 220 -3.50 3.05 -13.38
N ALA A 221 -4.57 3.44 -12.69
CA ALA A 221 -5.94 3.02 -13.05
C ALA A 221 -6.41 3.50 -14.44
N THR A 222 -5.77 4.52 -15.00
CA THR A 222 -6.10 5.12 -16.31
C THR A 222 -5.12 4.74 -17.42
N THR A 223 -4.18 3.82 -17.19
CA THR A 223 -3.16 3.41 -18.18
C THR A 223 -3.65 2.33 -19.15
N GLY A 224 -4.96 2.10 -19.26
CA GLY A 224 -5.53 1.03 -20.10
C GLY A 224 -5.14 1.14 -21.59
N LYS A 225 -5.00 2.36 -22.10
CA LYS A 225 -4.49 2.59 -23.46
C LYS A 225 -3.03 2.17 -23.58
N ASP A 226 -2.19 2.52 -22.60
CA ASP A 226 -0.77 2.16 -22.61
C ASP A 226 -0.57 0.64 -22.44
N ILE A 227 -1.37 -0.01 -21.59
CA ILE A 227 -1.38 -1.49 -21.45
C ILE A 227 -1.67 -2.15 -22.81
N ALA A 228 -2.66 -1.64 -23.55
CA ALA A 228 -3.03 -2.17 -24.86
C ALA A 228 -1.96 -1.89 -25.92
N ASP A 229 -1.49 -0.65 -26.04
CA ASP A 229 -0.51 -0.22 -27.04
C ASP A 229 0.85 -0.91 -26.85
N LEU A 230 1.22 -1.22 -25.61
CA LEU A 230 2.46 -1.91 -25.26
C LEU A 230 2.30 -3.43 -25.20
N GLY A 231 1.08 -3.97 -25.32
CA GLY A 231 0.82 -5.41 -25.27
C GLY A 231 1.08 -6.05 -23.90
N LEU A 232 0.86 -5.31 -22.80
CA LEU A 232 1.26 -5.72 -21.44
C LEU A 232 0.21 -6.58 -20.72
N ALA A 233 -1.00 -6.73 -21.26
CA ALA A 233 -2.12 -7.38 -20.56
C ALA A 233 -1.81 -8.81 -20.10
N GLU A 234 -1.27 -9.65 -21.00
CA GLU A 234 -0.90 -11.03 -20.68
C GLU A 234 0.30 -11.10 -19.72
N ALA A 235 1.28 -10.20 -19.88
CA ALA A 235 2.44 -10.13 -18.99
C ALA A 235 2.02 -9.77 -17.57
N LEU A 236 1.10 -8.82 -17.41
CA LEU A 236 0.51 -8.45 -16.12
C LEU A 236 -0.28 -9.61 -15.52
N ALA A 237 -1.10 -10.32 -16.30
CA ALA A 237 -1.88 -11.46 -15.83
C ALA A 237 -1.00 -12.63 -15.38
N ALA A 238 0.10 -12.90 -16.10
CA ALA A 238 1.04 -13.96 -15.76
C ALA A 238 1.96 -13.61 -14.56
N SER A 239 2.03 -12.33 -14.17
CA SER A 239 3.00 -11.87 -13.15
C SER A 239 2.70 -12.32 -11.73
N ARG A 240 1.45 -12.70 -11.44
CA ARG A 240 0.93 -12.92 -10.07
C ARG A 240 1.18 -11.73 -9.12
N ALA A 241 1.58 -10.57 -9.64
CA ALA A 241 1.87 -9.41 -8.84
C ALA A 241 0.54 -8.78 -8.39
N PRO A 242 0.34 -8.48 -7.11
CA PRO A 242 -0.74 -7.57 -6.72
C PRO A 242 -0.52 -6.22 -7.42
N LEU A 243 -1.52 -5.78 -8.18
CA LEU A 243 -1.45 -4.58 -9.01
C LEU A 243 -2.10 -3.40 -8.28
N LEU A 244 -1.29 -2.60 -7.60
CA LEU A 244 -1.79 -1.36 -7.02
C LEU A 244 -2.20 -0.41 -8.15
N ALA A 245 -3.48 -0.03 -8.17
CA ALA A 245 -4.04 0.86 -9.19
C ALA A 245 -4.50 2.21 -8.62
N PRO A 246 -3.59 3.18 -8.48
CA PRO A 246 -3.95 4.54 -8.10
C PRO A 246 -4.87 5.20 -9.12
N GLY A 247 -5.93 5.85 -8.64
CA GLY A 247 -6.75 6.75 -9.45
C GLY A 247 -8.25 6.48 -9.48
N LEU A 248 -8.76 5.49 -8.73
CA LEU A 248 -10.20 5.24 -8.62
C LEU A 248 -10.92 6.51 -8.13
N GLY A 249 -11.96 6.93 -8.87
CA GLY A 249 -12.73 8.15 -8.63
C GLY A 249 -11.99 9.43 -9.01
N ALA A 250 -10.93 9.77 -8.29
CA ALA A 250 -10.28 11.09 -8.37
C ALA A 250 -9.64 11.41 -9.73
N GLN A 251 -9.18 10.40 -10.47
CA GLN A 251 -8.59 10.55 -11.80
C GLN A 251 -9.57 10.15 -12.91
N GLY A 252 -10.87 10.03 -12.58
CA GLY A 252 -11.92 9.64 -13.51
C GLY A 252 -11.99 8.13 -13.80
N ALA A 253 -11.15 7.30 -13.17
CA ALA A 253 -11.26 5.86 -13.28
C ALA A 253 -12.49 5.37 -12.50
N THR A 254 -13.31 4.54 -13.16
CA THR A 254 -14.41 3.80 -12.51
C THR A 254 -13.97 2.35 -12.27
N ALA A 255 -14.62 1.64 -11.35
CA ALA A 255 -14.30 0.24 -11.09
C ALA A 255 -14.43 -0.63 -12.37
N ASP A 256 -15.50 -0.45 -13.15
CA ASP A 256 -15.66 -1.12 -14.45
C ASP A 256 -14.59 -0.71 -15.47
N GLY A 257 -14.15 0.55 -15.43
CA GLY A 257 -13.07 1.05 -16.27
C GLY A 257 -11.76 0.34 -15.97
N ILE A 258 -11.46 0.14 -14.69
CA ILE A 258 -10.29 -0.63 -14.23
C ILE A 258 -10.42 -2.09 -14.68
N ALA A 259 -11.56 -2.74 -14.46
CA ALA A 259 -11.77 -4.13 -14.90
C ALA A 259 -11.49 -4.31 -16.40
N ARG A 260 -12.01 -3.40 -17.24
CA ARG A 260 -11.77 -3.41 -18.69
C ARG A 260 -10.31 -3.10 -19.06
N ALA A 261 -9.69 -2.14 -18.40
CA ALA A 261 -8.32 -1.71 -18.70
C ALA A 261 -7.29 -2.80 -18.39
N PHE A 262 -7.49 -3.55 -17.30
CA PHE A 262 -6.58 -4.60 -16.87
C PHE A 262 -6.92 -5.98 -17.47
N GLY A 263 -8.13 -6.16 -17.98
CA GLY A 263 -8.54 -7.36 -18.73
C GLY A 263 -8.25 -8.66 -17.96
N PRO A 264 -7.42 -9.57 -18.49
CA PRO A 264 -7.11 -10.84 -17.82
C PRO A 264 -6.41 -10.65 -16.46
N ALA A 265 -5.76 -9.51 -16.23
CA ALA A 265 -5.10 -9.19 -14.96
C ALA A 265 -6.05 -8.56 -13.92
N ALA A 266 -7.34 -8.35 -14.23
CA ALA A 266 -8.28 -7.64 -13.36
C ALA A 266 -8.43 -8.27 -11.98
N GLY A 267 -8.33 -9.59 -11.86
CA GLY A 267 -8.36 -10.31 -10.57
C GLY A 267 -7.14 -10.07 -9.67
N LEU A 268 -6.08 -9.45 -10.20
CA LEU A 268 -4.89 -9.07 -9.43
C LEU A 268 -4.91 -7.62 -8.94
N VAL A 269 -5.91 -6.84 -9.34
CA VAL A 269 -5.92 -5.39 -9.12
C VAL A 269 -6.38 -5.04 -7.72
N LEU A 270 -5.66 -4.11 -7.09
CA LEU A 270 -6.02 -3.44 -5.86
C LEU A 270 -6.33 -1.96 -6.18
N PRO A 271 -7.59 -1.60 -6.52
CA PRO A 271 -7.94 -0.22 -6.79
C PRO A 271 -7.69 0.65 -5.58
N THR A 272 -6.93 1.73 -5.75
CA THR A 272 -6.72 2.70 -4.67
C THR A 272 -7.74 3.83 -4.75
N SER A 273 -8.50 4.00 -3.68
CA SER A 273 -9.37 5.18 -3.47
C SER A 273 -8.91 5.95 -2.25
N SER A 274 -8.75 7.26 -2.40
CA SER A 274 -8.33 8.15 -1.32
C SER A 274 -9.30 9.33 -1.24
N ARG A 275 -9.16 10.31 -2.14
CA ARG A 275 -9.98 11.53 -2.16
C ARG A 275 -11.49 11.27 -2.13
N ALA A 276 -11.99 10.24 -2.84
CA ALA A 276 -13.42 9.95 -2.88
C ALA A 276 -13.97 9.51 -1.51
N ILE A 277 -13.19 8.75 -0.74
CA ILE A 277 -13.55 8.33 0.61
C ILE A 277 -13.33 9.47 1.60
N LEU A 278 -12.15 10.10 1.56
CA LEU A 278 -11.76 11.15 2.50
C LEU A 278 -12.62 12.42 2.38
N ALA A 279 -13.22 12.69 1.22
CA ALA A 279 -14.16 13.79 1.03
C ALA A 279 -15.47 13.64 1.83
N ALA A 280 -15.77 12.44 2.36
CA ALA A 280 -16.94 12.22 3.21
C ALA A 280 -16.69 12.57 4.69
N GLY A 281 -15.43 12.77 5.09
CA GLY A 281 -15.09 13.15 6.46
C GLY A 281 -15.51 14.60 6.79
N PRO A 282 -15.37 15.01 8.06
CA PRO A 282 -14.64 14.30 9.12
C PRO A 282 -15.51 13.32 9.93
N ASP A 283 -16.81 13.20 9.60
CA ASP A 283 -17.74 12.30 10.30
C ASP A 283 -17.39 10.82 10.05
N LEU A 284 -17.27 10.05 11.13
CA LEU A 284 -16.86 8.65 11.09
C LEU A 284 -17.89 7.75 10.40
N SER A 285 -19.19 8.02 10.55
CA SER A 285 -20.24 7.24 9.88
C SER A 285 -20.17 7.48 8.38
N ALA A 286 -20.03 8.73 7.96
CA ALA A 286 -19.91 9.10 6.55
C ALA A 286 -18.66 8.49 5.89
N LEU A 287 -17.52 8.45 6.60
CA LEU A 287 -16.31 7.75 6.13
C LEU A 287 -16.56 6.25 5.95
N ARG A 288 -17.17 5.59 6.94
CA ARG A 288 -17.51 4.16 6.86
C ARG A 288 -18.48 3.87 5.70
N ASP A 289 -19.49 4.70 5.52
CA ASP A 289 -20.45 4.56 4.41
C ASP A 289 -19.77 4.75 3.04
N ALA A 290 -18.82 5.68 2.93
CA ALA A 290 -18.03 5.88 1.73
C ALA A 290 -17.12 4.68 1.43
N VAL A 291 -16.49 4.09 2.45
CA VAL A 291 -15.70 2.85 2.32
C VAL A 291 -16.59 1.71 1.84
N THR A 292 -17.70 1.44 2.52
CA THR A 292 -18.59 0.32 2.18
C THR A 292 -19.13 0.43 0.76
N ARG A 293 -19.56 1.62 0.34
CA ARG A 293 -20.02 1.87 -1.02
C ARG A 293 -18.90 1.65 -2.04
N THR A 294 -17.72 2.22 -1.81
CA THR A 294 -16.58 2.08 -2.74
C THR A 294 -16.14 0.62 -2.85
N ALA A 295 -16.08 -0.11 -1.72
CA ALA A 295 -15.75 -1.54 -1.70
C ALA A 295 -16.80 -2.36 -2.47
N GLY A 296 -18.08 -2.05 -2.30
CA GLY A 296 -19.17 -2.70 -3.04
C GLY A 296 -19.11 -2.44 -4.55
N GLU A 297 -18.80 -1.21 -4.97
CA GLU A 297 -18.60 -0.87 -6.40
C GLU A 297 -17.41 -1.64 -7.00
N VAL A 298 -16.30 -1.71 -6.26
CA VAL A 298 -15.11 -2.45 -6.67
C VAL A 298 -15.39 -3.95 -6.78
N ALA A 299 -16.03 -4.54 -5.78
CA ALA A 299 -16.40 -5.96 -5.78
C ALA A 299 -17.41 -6.29 -6.90
N ALA A 300 -18.36 -5.40 -7.21
CA ALA A 300 -19.30 -5.64 -8.30
C ALA A 300 -18.63 -5.66 -9.69
N ALA A 301 -17.52 -4.91 -9.87
CA ALA A 301 -16.89 -4.71 -11.16
C ALA A 301 -15.70 -5.65 -11.43
N LEU A 302 -14.91 -5.95 -10.39
CA LEU A 302 -13.75 -6.84 -10.53
C LEU A 302 -14.16 -8.31 -10.40
N PRO A 303 -13.44 -9.23 -11.09
CA PRO A 303 -13.66 -10.65 -10.89
C PRO A 303 -13.58 -10.97 -9.40
N GLN A 304 -14.61 -11.62 -8.89
CA GLN A 304 -14.56 -12.18 -7.55
C GLN A 304 -13.55 -13.34 -7.56
N PRO A 305 -12.83 -13.56 -6.45
CA PRO A 305 -11.95 -14.71 -6.30
C PRO A 305 -12.68 -16.04 -6.56
#